data_AF-A0AAW7QG18-F1
#
_entry.id   AF-A0AAW7QG18-F1
#
_cell.length_a   1.000
_cell.length_b   1.000
_cell.length_c   1.000
_cell.angle_alpha   90.00
_cell.angle_beta   90.00
_cell.angle_gamma   90.00
#
_symmetry.space_group_name_H-M   'P 1'
#
loop_
_entity.id
_entity.type
_entity.pdbx_description
1 polymer ?
#
loop_
_entity_poly.entity_id
_entity_poly.type
_entity_poly.pdbx_seq_one_letter_code
_entity_poly.pdbx_strand_id
1 'polypeptide(L)'
;MQQIEELFNEFEKKLLEISLYASFITEESIKKYKEYLEKFSEFDFSKNNILDNNIVGKRLVYFDILNKHEKILSDSKIEKNADELLENAEYHKNKQLQWLFVEAYELFEKYLDNLYTLIGNLANLDDFKKVFENKDKIYKIIEIFNKRFNLKQYDDIDIPFHNYSFLINLLSKFRNAIVHHNGFIDKKMLSAEVIKNCGLNGSVKIKKHEAVIFSFLGSEEYENMICLTKILKANELIKNLLYTDRDRFQDIIGILISYIKLITDLSKNNKL
;
A
#
# COMPACT_ATOMS: atom_id res chain seq x y z
N MET A 1 14.89 13.85 -24.26
CA MET A 1 15.06 14.22 -22.83
C MET A 1 13.84 14.95 -22.28
N GLN A 2 13.35 16.03 -22.92
CA GLN A 2 12.15 16.75 -22.46
C GLN A 2 10.91 15.83 -22.28
N GLN A 3 10.63 14.95 -23.23
CA GLN A 3 9.51 13.99 -23.13
C GLN A 3 9.62 13.02 -21.92
N ILE A 4 10.84 12.63 -21.52
CA ILE A 4 11.06 11.77 -20.34
C ILE A 4 10.79 12.57 -19.06
N GLU A 5 11.18 13.85 -19.03
CA GLU A 5 10.88 14.75 -17.90
C GLU A 5 9.38 14.99 -17.76
N GLU A 6 8.69 15.29 -18.87
CA GLU A 6 7.23 15.48 -18.89
C GLU A 6 6.50 14.23 -18.37
N LEU A 7 6.93 13.04 -18.82
CA LEU A 7 6.38 11.77 -18.33
C LEU A 7 6.60 11.59 -16.82
N PHE A 8 7.78 11.93 -16.30
CA PHE A 8 8.08 11.85 -14.87
C PHE A 8 7.23 12.83 -14.05
N ASN A 9 7.11 14.07 -14.51
CA ASN A 9 6.30 15.09 -13.84
C ASN A 9 4.81 14.71 -13.78
N GLU A 10 4.28 14.09 -14.85
CA GLU A 10 2.90 13.59 -14.84
C GLU A 10 2.70 12.47 -13.81
N PHE A 11 3.65 11.53 -13.75
CA PHE A 11 3.64 10.46 -12.75
C PHE A 11 3.71 11.00 -11.32
N GLU A 12 4.67 11.90 -11.06
CA GLU A 12 4.86 12.50 -9.73
C GLU A 12 3.60 13.24 -9.28
N LYS A 13 2.98 14.04 -10.16
CA LYS A 13 1.73 14.74 -9.85
C LYS A 13 0.60 13.79 -9.44
N LYS A 14 0.40 12.70 -10.18
CA LYS A 14 -0.64 11.71 -9.85
C LYS A 14 -0.33 10.97 -8.54
N LEU A 15 0.94 10.66 -8.29
CA LEU A 15 1.35 10.03 -7.04
C LEU A 15 1.18 10.96 -5.83
N LEU A 16 1.39 12.27 -6.02
CA LEU A 16 1.10 13.30 -5.01
C LEU A 16 -0.39 13.37 -4.69
N GLU A 17 -1.28 13.29 -5.69
CA GLU A 17 -2.73 13.23 -5.48
C GLU A 17 -3.13 12.01 -4.63
N ILE A 18 -2.57 10.83 -4.94
CA ILE A 18 -2.78 9.61 -4.14
C ILE A 18 -2.29 9.80 -2.69
N SER A 19 -1.12 10.42 -2.52
CA SER A 19 -0.54 10.70 -1.20
C SER A 19 -1.40 11.67 -0.39
N LEU A 20 -2.00 12.67 -1.04
CA LEU A 20 -2.96 13.59 -0.45
C LEU A 20 -4.25 12.87 -0.01
N TYR A 21 -4.76 11.94 -0.81
CA TYR A 21 -5.92 11.13 -0.40
C TYR A 21 -5.63 10.26 0.83
N ALA A 22 -4.42 9.69 0.91
CA ALA A 22 -3.99 8.94 2.08
C ALA A 22 -3.91 9.80 3.34
N SER A 23 -3.50 11.07 3.23
CA SER A 23 -3.50 12.00 4.37
C SER A 23 -4.92 12.31 4.82
N PHE A 24 -5.85 12.56 3.90
CA PHE A 24 -7.27 12.77 4.26
C PHE A 24 -7.89 11.57 4.97
N ILE A 25 -7.65 10.34 4.49
CA ILE A 25 -8.12 9.12 5.16
C ILE A 25 -7.59 9.05 6.60
N THR A 26 -6.31 9.37 6.79
CA THR A 26 -5.67 9.35 8.11
C THR A 26 -6.22 10.45 9.02
N GLU A 27 -6.45 11.66 8.52
CA GLU A 27 -6.98 12.77 9.31
C GLU A 27 -8.47 12.62 9.63
N GLU A 28 -9.30 12.25 8.64
CA GLU A 28 -10.74 12.04 8.84
C GLU A 28 -11.02 10.89 9.80
N SER A 29 -10.23 9.81 9.74
CA SER A 29 -10.38 8.71 10.69
C SER A 29 -10.06 9.14 12.12
N ILE A 30 -8.98 9.90 12.33
CA ILE A 30 -8.63 10.47 13.64
C ILE A 30 -9.73 11.43 14.14
N LYS A 31 -10.28 12.27 13.25
CA LYS A 31 -11.36 13.18 13.60
C LYS A 31 -12.63 12.43 14.02
N LYS A 32 -13.08 11.47 13.21
CA LYS A 32 -14.25 10.63 13.55
C LYS A 32 -14.02 9.84 14.83
N TYR A 33 -12.81 9.33 15.05
CA TYR A 33 -12.44 8.65 16.28
C TYR A 33 -12.64 9.55 17.51
N LYS A 34 -12.17 10.79 17.46
CA LYS A 34 -12.39 11.79 18.53
C LYS A 34 -13.87 12.11 18.73
N GLU A 35 -14.61 12.35 17.65
CA GLU A 35 -16.06 12.61 17.72
C GLU A 35 -16.84 11.45 18.35
N TYR A 36 -16.44 10.21 18.06
CA TYR A 36 -17.03 9.04 18.70
C TYR A 36 -16.71 9.01 20.19
N LEU A 37 -15.44 9.14 20.58
CA LEU A 37 -15.05 9.17 21.99
C LEU A 37 -15.75 10.29 22.77
N GLU A 38 -15.90 11.47 22.19
CA GLU A 38 -16.62 12.60 22.79
C GLU A 38 -18.10 12.25 23.02
N LYS A 39 -18.78 11.71 21.99
CA LYS A 39 -20.17 11.24 22.11
C LYS A 39 -20.35 10.15 23.16
N PHE A 40 -19.35 9.29 23.37
CA PHE A 40 -19.39 8.25 24.40
C PHE A 40 -19.01 8.78 25.79
N SER A 41 -18.26 9.88 25.89
CA SER A 41 -17.85 10.49 27.16
C SER A 41 -18.91 11.37 27.84
N GLU A 42 -19.89 11.87 27.07
CA GLU A 42 -21.02 12.67 27.59
C GLU A 42 -22.11 11.83 28.28
N PHE A 43 -22.01 10.50 28.25
CA PHE A 43 -22.92 9.59 28.95
C PHE A 43 -22.41 9.28 30.36
N ASP A 44 -23.12 9.78 31.38
CA ASP A 44 -22.83 9.58 32.80
C ASP A 44 -23.06 8.09 33.19
N PHE A 45 -21.98 7.30 33.19
CA PHE A 45 -21.94 5.86 33.51
C PHE A 45 -22.39 5.53 34.94
N SER A 46 -22.61 6.53 35.80
CA SER A 46 -22.93 6.32 37.22
C SER A 46 -24.42 6.16 37.54
N LYS A 47 -25.33 6.34 36.57
CA LYS A 47 -26.77 6.53 36.88
C LYS A 47 -27.77 5.50 36.38
N ASN A 48 -27.42 4.53 35.52
CA ASN A 48 -28.41 3.56 35.06
C ASN A 48 -27.88 2.12 35.07
N ASN A 49 -28.46 1.29 35.94
CA ASN A 49 -28.37 -0.17 35.94
C ASN A 49 -29.06 -0.77 34.69
N ILE A 50 -28.47 -0.58 33.51
CA ILE A 50 -28.92 -1.21 32.27
C ILE A 50 -27.66 -1.67 31.52
N LEU A 51 -27.41 -2.98 31.56
CA LEU A 51 -26.62 -3.68 30.53
C LEU A 51 -27.22 -3.33 29.15
N ASP A 52 -26.38 -3.07 28.14
CA ASP A 52 -26.70 -2.80 26.72
C ASP A 52 -26.78 -1.34 26.22
N ASN A 53 -26.08 -0.41 26.85
CA ASN A 53 -25.91 0.93 26.29
C ASN A 53 -24.58 1.01 25.51
N ASN A 54 -24.63 0.86 24.17
CA ASN A 54 -23.74 1.46 23.15
C ASN A 54 -23.79 0.72 21.78
N ILE A 55 -24.92 0.11 21.44
CA ILE A 55 -25.09 -0.64 20.19
C ILE A 55 -25.53 0.31 19.07
N VAL A 56 -24.70 0.48 18.04
CA VAL A 56 -25.09 1.14 16.79
C VAL A 56 -25.50 0.07 15.79
N GLY A 57 -26.67 0.23 15.17
CA GLY A 57 -27.13 -0.72 14.17
C GLY A 57 -27.59 -0.09 12.88
N LYS A 58 -27.39 -0.81 11.78
CA LYS A 58 -27.83 -0.41 10.44
C LYS A 58 -28.57 -1.57 9.77
N ARG A 59 -29.59 -1.21 9.00
CA ARG A 59 -30.34 -2.11 8.12
C ARG A 59 -30.07 -1.73 6.67
N LEU A 60 -30.07 -2.71 5.79
CA LEU A 60 -30.05 -2.44 4.36
C LEU A 60 -31.41 -1.87 3.93
N VAL A 61 -31.34 -1.01 2.93
CA VAL A 61 -32.50 -0.48 2.24
C VAL A 61 -32.47 -1.09 0.84
N TYR A 62 -33.56 -1.70 0.41
CA TYR A 62 -33.75 -2.08 -0.98
C TYR A 62 -34.95 -1.35 -1.57
N PHE A 63 -34.94 -1.20 -2.88
CA PHE A 63 -36.04 -0.62 -3.62
C PHE A 63 -36.83 -1.75 -4.28
N ASP A 64 -38.14 -1.73 -4.09
CA ASP A 64 -39.06 -2.62 -4.78
C ASP A 64 -39.20 -2.17 -6.23
N ILE A 65 -38.51 -2.88 -7.12
CA ILE A 65 -38.51 -2.56 -8.55
C ILE A 65 -39.92 -2.73 -9.16
N LEU A 66 -40.72 -3.68 -8.66
CA LEU A 66 -42.06 -3.95 -9.19
C LEU A 66 -43.07 -2.93 -8.69
N ASN A 67 -42.90 -2.45 -7.46
CA ASN A 67 -43.76 -1.42 -6.87
C ASN A 67 -43.14 -0.02 -6.98
N LYS A 68 -42.78 0.39 -8.21
CA LYS A 68 -42.34 1.77 -8.54
C LYS A 68 -41.21 2.30 -7.65
N HIS A 69 -40.23 1.47 -7.30
CA HIS A 69 -39.09 1.83 -6.45
C HIS A 69 -39.48 2.21 -5.00
N GLU A 70 -40.55 1.62 -4.47
CA GLU A 70 -40.87 1.78 -3.04
C GLU A 70 -39.70 1.30 -2.16
N LYS A 71 -39.41 2.08 -1.12
CA LYS A 71 -38.28 1.84 -0.23
C LYS A 71 -38.67 0.82 0.84
N ILE A 72 -37.96 -0.31 0.90
CA ILE A 72 -38.15 -1.35 1.90
C ILE A 72 -36.91 -1.48 2.79
N LEU A 73 -37.15 -1.65 4.09
CA LEU A 73 -36.09 -1.93 5.07
C LEU A 73 -35.91 -3.44 5.21
N SER A 74 -34.65 -3.88 5.20
CA SER A 74 -34.31 -5.28 5.48
C SER A 74 -34.64 -5.67 6.92
N ASP A 75 -35.13 -6.90 7.07
CA ASP A 75 -35.28 -7.55 8.38
C ASP A 75 -33.91 -7.87 9.00
N SER A 76 -32.89 -8.07 8.16
CA SER A 76 -31.51 -8.22 8.60
C SER A 76 -30.97 -6.90 9.16
N LYS A 77 -30.44 -6.97 10.37
CA LYS A 77 -29.77 -5.86 11.06
C LYS A 77 -28.36 -6.29 11.44
N ILE A 78 -27.41 -5.38 11.31
CA ILE A 78 -26.12 -5.49 12.01
C ILE A 78 -26.13 -4.54 13.19
N GLU A 79 -25.57 -4.98 14.30
CA GLU A 79 -25.44 -4.27 15.56
C GLU A 79 -24.00 -4.44 16.02
N LYS A 80 -23.36 -3.33 16.40
CA LYS A 80 -21.99 -3.35 16.91
C LYS A 80 -21.85 -2.43 18.10
N ASN A 81 -21.02 -2.83 19.05
CA ASN A 81 -20.61 -1.99 20.18
C ASN A 81 -19.50 -0.99 19.77
N ALA A 82 -19.11 -0.11 20.68
CA ALA A 82 -18.12 0.92 20.41
C ALA A 82 -16.74 0.34 20.02
N ASP A 83 -16.25 -0.66 20.73
CA ASP A 83 -14.93 -1.26 20.48
C ASP A 83 -14.90 -1.96 19.11
N GLU A 84 -15.94 -2.71 18.78
CA GLU A 84 -16.08 -3.32 17.47
C GLU A 84 -16.11 -2.26 16.36
N LEU A 85 -16.80 -1.13 16.55
CA LEU A 85 -16.83 -0.04 15.57
C LEU A 85 -15.45 0.60 15.37
N LEU A 86 -14.68 0.77 16.44
CA LEU A 86 -13.32 1.30 16.39
C LEU A 86 -12.40 0.37 15.61
N GLU A 87 -12.47 -0.93 15.91
CA GLU A 87 -11.70 -1.94 15.20
C GLU A 87 -12.04 -1.98 13.70
N ASN A 88 -13.33 -1.93 13.35
CA ASN A 88 -13.75 -1.84 11.95
C ASN A 88 -13.25 -0.55 11.28
N ALA A 89 -13.23 0.57 11.99
CA ALA A 89 -12.75 1.83 11.46
C ALA A 89 -11.25 1.74 11.11
N GLU A 90 -10.44 1.15 11.99
CA GLU A 90 -9.02 0.90 11.74
C GLU A 90 -8.80 -0.10 10.59
N TYR A 91 -9.58 -1.18 10.57
CA TYR A 91 -9.57 -2.15 9.47
C TYR A 91 -9.90 -1.47 8.13
N HIS A 92 -11.00 -0.70 8.06
CA HIS A 92 -11.42 -0.03 6.83
C HIS A 92 -10.46 1.10 6.41
N LYS A 93 -9.86 1.80 7.37
CA LYS A 93 -8.75 2.74 7.10
C LYS A 93 -7.60 2.03 6.41
N ASN A 94 -7.18 0.88 6.94
CA ASN A 94 -6.15 0.07 6.29
C ASN A 94 -6.57 -0.38 4.90
N LYS A 95 -7.83 -0.79 4.70
CA LYS A 95 -8.36 -1.15 3.37
C LYS A 95 -8.30 -0.02 2.36
N GLN A 96 -8.64 1.19 2.77
CA GLN A 96 -8.56 2.35 1.88
C GLN A 96 -7.11 2.64 1.49
N LEU A 97 -6.17 2.57 2.43
CA LEU A 97 -4.74 2.71 2.13
C LEU A 97 -4.22 1.59 1.22
N GLN A 98 -4.66 0.34 1.42
CA GLN A 98 -4.35 -0.79 0.53
C GLN A 98 -4.78 -0.50 -0.91
N TRP A 99 -5.99 0.03 -1.12
CA TRP A 99 -6.49 0.38 -2.45
C TRP A 99 -5.73 1.56 -3.08
N LEU A 100 -5.41 2.60 -2.31
CA LEU A 100 -4.54 3.68 -2.80
C LEU A 100 -3.16 3.18 -3.21
N PHE A 101 -2.61 2.19 -2.50
CA PHE A 101 -1.37 1.55 -2.90
C PHE A 101 -1.51 0.77 -4.22
N VAL A 102 -2.62 0.05 -4.42
CA VAL A 102 -2.89 -0.62 -5.71
C VAL A 102 -2.91 0.41 -6.84
N GLU A 103 -3.57 1.54 -6.66
CA GLU A 103 -3.61 2.62 -7.65
C GLU A 103 -2.20 3.20 -7.92
N ALA A 104 -1.42 3.44 -6.87
CA ALA A 104 -0.03 3.90 -7.00
C ALA A 104 0.86 2.89 -7.73
N TYR A 105 0.67 1.59 -7.46
CA TYR A 105 1.41 0.53 -8.10
C TYR A 105 1.02 0.39 -9.59
N GLU A 106 -0.26 0.52 -9.93
CA GLU A 106 -0.71 0.53 -11.34
C GLU A 106 -0.17 1.75 -12.10
N LEU A 107 -0.12 2.91 -11.44
CA LEU A 107 0.51 4.10 -11.98
C LEU A 107 2.02 3.88 -12.24
N PHE A 108 2.71 3.20 -11.32
CA PHE A 108 4.11 2.78 -11.47
C PHE A 108 4.31 1.85 -12.67
N GLU A 109 3.47 0.83 -12.82
CA GLU A 109 3.52 -0.10 -13.95
C GLU A 109 3.32 0.62 -15.29
N LYS A 110 2.31 1.50 -15.34
CA LYS A 110 2.02 2.32 -16.52
C LYS A 110 3.18 3.25 -16.87
N TYR A 111 3.85 3.84 -15.87
CA TYR A 111 5.03 4.66 -16.11
C TYR A 111 6.15 3.85 -16.75
N LEU A 112 6.48 2.68 -16.20
CA LEU A 112 7.55 1.83 -16.74
C LEU A 112 7.26 1.43 -18.19
N ASP A 113 6.01 1.10 -18.52
CA ASP A 113 5.58 0.78 -19.87
C ASP A 113 5.70 1.97 -20.83
N ASN A 114 5.26 3.14 -20.42
CA ASN A 114 5.36 4.36 -21.21
C ASN A 114 6.83 4.76 -21.43
N LEU A 115 7.66 4.69 -20.40
CA LEU A 115 9.08 5.01 -20.50
C LEU A 115 9.81 3.99 -21.41
N TYR A 116 9.49 2.71 -21.27
CA TYR A 116 10.01 1.66 -22.14
C TYR A 116 9.67 1.93 -23.61
N THR A 117 8.41 2.23 -23.90
CA THR A 117 7.94 2.56 -25.26
C THR A 117 8.63 3.81 -25.80
N LEU A 118 8.76 4.85 -24.97
CA LEU A 118 9.41 6.11 -25.33
C LEU A 118 10.90 5.90 -25.68
N ILE A 119 11.63 5.15 -24.86
CA ILE A 119 13.03 4.77 -25.10
C ILE A 119 13.17 4.00 -26.41
N GLY A 120 12.28 3.02 -26.65
CA GLY A 120 12.28 2.22 -27.86
C GLY A 120 12.11 3.04 -29.13
N ASN A 121 11.16 3.97 -29.12
CA ASN A 121 10.92 4.88 -30.24
C ASN A 121 12.09 5.82 -30.50
N LEU A 122 12.74 6.33 -29.44
CA LEU A 122 13.86 7.25 -29.57
C LEU A 122 15.15 6.57 -30.06
N ALA A 123 15.40 5.33 -29.64
CA ALA A 123 16.64 4.62 -29.94
C ALA A 123 16.57 3.73 -31.20
N ASN A 124 15.40 3.61 -31.86
CA ASN A 124 15.17 2.67 -32.98
C ASN A 124 15.62 1.22 -32.67
N LEU A 125 15.63 0.84 -31.39
CA LEU A 125 16.13 -0.46 -30.94
C LEU A 125 15.04 -1.52 -31.14
N ASP A 126 15.33 -2.55 -31.93
CA ASP A 126 14.42 -3.67 -32.17
C ASP A 126 14.09 -4.46 -30.88
N ASP A 127 14.95 -4.39 -29.86
CA ASP A 127 14.72 -4.93 -28.52
C ASP A 127 13.51 -4.31 -27.81
N PHE A 128 13.11 -3.08 -28.19
CA PHE A 128 11.99 -2.35 -27.60
C PHE A 128 10.67 -2.45 -28.37
N LYS A 129 10.69 -3.05 -29.58
CA LYS A 129 9.49 -3.26 -30.41
C LYS A 129 8.71 -4.54 -30.06
N LYS A 130 9.21 -5.38 -29.14
CA LYS A 130 8.73 -6.77 -28.95
C LYS A 130 8.17 -7.13 -27.59
N VAL A 131 7.77 -6.18 -26.73
CA VAL A 131 7.00 -6.54 -25.53
C VAL A 131 5.51 -6.52 -25.86
N PHE A 132 5.08 -7.60 -26.53
CA PHE A 132 3.68 -7.86 -26.85
C PHE A 132 2.84 -8.14 -25.59
N GLU A 133 1.60 -7.68 -25.66
CA GLU A 133 0.44 -7.91 -24.77
C GLU A 133 0.48 -9.24 -24.02
N ASN A 134 1.12 -9.27 -22.86
CA ASN A 134 1.18 -10.45 -22.00
C ASN A 134 1.02 -10.05 -20.55
N LYS A 135 0.48 -10.97 -19.73
CA LYS A 135 0.27 -10.78 -18.29
C LYS A 135 1.56 -10.40 -17.54
N ASP A 136 2.73 -10.80 -18.06
CA ASP A 136 4.05 -10.55 -17.45
C ASP A 136 4.81 -9.38 -18.08
N LYS A 137 4.11 -8.47 -18.78
CA LYS A 137 4.72 -7.34 -19.49
C LYS A 137 5.67 -6.52 -18.61
N ILE A 138 5.21 -6.16 -17.41
CA ILE A 138 5.97 -5.31 -16.49
C ILE A 138 7.23 -6.00 -15.97
N TYR A 139 7.13 -7.29 -15.61
CA TYR A 139 8.29 -8.07 -15.17
C TYR A 139 9.39 -8.07 -16.23
N LYS A 140 9.01 -8.30 -17.50
CA LYS A 140 9.95 -8.27 -18.63
C LYS A 140 10.57 -6.88 -18.83
N ILE A 141 9.79 -5.80 -18.70
CA ILE A 141 10.30 -4.43 -18.77
C ILE A 141 11.35 -4.18 -17.68
N ILE A 142 11.05 -4.59 -16.43
CA ILE A 142 11.98 -4.47 -15.31
C ILE A 142 13.27 -5.27 -15.59
N GLU A 143 13.19 -6.50 -16.12
CA GLU A 143 14.37 -7.27 -16.49
C GLU A 143 15.23 -6.59 -17.56
N ILE A 144 14.59 -5.97 -18.56
CA ILE A 144 15.30 -5.22 -19.61
C ILE A 144 15.99 -4.01 -19.02
N PHE A 145 15.31 -3.22 -18.18
CA PHE A 145 15.94 -2.09 -17.48
C PHE A 145 17.06 -2.54 -16.55
N ASN A 146 16.90 -3.64 -15.82
CA ASN A 146 17.93 -4.23 -14.99
C ASN A 146 19.21 -4.54 -15.79
N LYS A 147 19.07 -5.17 -16.96
CA LYS A 147 20.20 -5.49 -17.84
C LYS A 147 20.82 -4.23 -18.46
N ARG A 148 20.00 -3.34 -19.02
CA ARG A 148 20.45 -2.14 -19.74
C ARG A 148 21.19 -1.16 -18.83
N PHE A 149 20.66 -0.95 -17.63
CA PHE A 149 21.17 0.06 -16.69
C PHE A 149 22.01 -0.52 -15.56
N ASN A 150 22.26 -1.85 -15.58
CA ASN A 150 22.96 -2.57 -14.53
C ASN A 150 22.41 -2.26 -13.12
N LEU A 151 21.07 -2.27 -12.97
CA LEU A 151 20.41 -1.74 -11.76
C LEU A 151 20.84 -2.46 -10.46
N LYS A 152 21.25 -3.72 -10.54
CA LYS A 152 21.76 -4.50 -9.41
C LYS A 152 22.97 -3.86 -8.71
N GLN A 153 23.71 -2.98 -9.39
CA GLN A 153 24.83 -2.26 -8.76
C GLN A 153 24.39 -1.28 -7.66
N TYR A 154 23.12 -0.89 -7.66
CA TYR A 154 22.53 0.00 -6.65
C TYR A 154 21.92 -0.75 -5.47
N ASP A 155 21.84 -2.09 -5.55
CA ASP A 155 21.33 -2.92 -4.46
C ASP A 155 22.41 -3.15 -3.40
N ASP A 156 22.10 -2.82 -2.15
CA ASP A 156 22.87 -3.27 -0.99
C ASP A 156 22.15 -4.45 -0.31
N ILE A 157 22.68 -5.65 -0.54
CA ILE A 157 22.11 -6.91 -0.02
C ILE A 157 22.18 -7.03 1.51
N ASP A 158 22.96 -6.19 2.20
CA ASP A 158 23.09 -6.19 3.65
C ASP A 158 22.15 -5.20 4.36
N ILE A 159 21.56 -4.28 3.59
CA ILE A 159 20.61 -3.25 4.03
C ILE A 159 19.31 -3.38 3.21
N PRO A 160 18.26 -4.04 3.73
CA PRO A 160 17.06 -4.35 2.94
C PRO A 160 16.38 -3.13 2.29
N PHE A 161 16.38 -1.97 2.95
CA PHE A 161 15.81 -0.73 2.41
C PHE A 161 16.64 -0.09 1.28
N HIS A 162 17.85 -0.59 1.05
CA HIS A 162 18.70 -0.20 -0.09
C HIS A 162 18.77 -1.32 -1.14
N ASN A 163 17.96 -2.38 -1.01
CA ASN A 163 17.87 -3.48 -1.97
C ASN A 163 16.57 -3.33 -2.77
N TYR A 164 16.60 -2.54 -3.85
CA TYR A 164 15.41 -2.24 -4.65
C TYR A 164 14.87 -3.46 -5.38
N SER A 165 15.74 -4.40 -5.79
CA SER A 165 15.26 -5.69 -6.33
C SER A 165 14.37 -6.42 -5.33
N PHE A 166 14.74 -6.40 -4.04
CA PHE A 166 13.92 -6.95 -2.96
C PHE A 166 12.64 -6.15 -2.74
N LEU A 167 12.74 -4.83 -2.64
CA LEU A 167 11.59 -3.97 -2.33
C LEU A 167 10.52 -4.03 -3.44
N ILE A 168 10.91 -3.93 -4.71
CA ILE A 168 9.96 -3.98 -5.84
C ILE A 168 9.29 -5.37 -5.94
N ASN A 169 10.05 -6.45 -5.71
CA ASN A 169 9.48 -7.80 -5.65
C ASN A 169 8.46 -7.94 -4.49
N LEU A 170 8.78 -7.39 -3.30
CA LEU A 170 7.86 -7.38 -2.17
C LEU A 170 6.57 -6.60 -2.48
N LEU A 171 6.68 -5.39 -3.03
CA LEU A 171 5.53 -4.56 -3.39
C LEU A 171 4.64 -5.22 -4.46
N SER A 172 5.23 -5.92 -5.43
CA SER A 172 4.49 -6.70 -6.41
C SER A 172 3.62 -7.78 -5.74
N LYS A 173 4.18 -8.50 -4.75
CA LYS A 173 3.44 -9.51 -3.98
C LYS A 173 2.33 -8.89 -3.14
N PHE A 174 2.57 -7.72 -2.54
CA PHE A 174 1.54 -6.98 -1.82
C PHE A 174 0.38 -6.58 -2.73
N ARG A 175 0.67 -6.01 -3.91
CA ARG A 175 -0.38 -5.62 -4.87
C ARG A 175 -1.23 -6.83 -5.26
N ASN A 176 -0.60 -7.96 -5.56
CA ASN A 176 -1.31 -9.19 -5.90
C ASN A 176 -2.22 -9.68 -4.75
N ALA A 177 -1.71 -9.71 -3.52
CA ALA A 177 -2.49 -10.11 -2.35
C ALA A 177 -3.64 -9.15 -2.05
N ILE A 178 -3.45 -7.84 -2.21
CA ILE A 178 -4.52 -6.85 -2.00
C ILE A 178 -5.66 -7.06 -3.00
N VAL A 179 -5.33 -7.16 -4.29
CA VAL A 179 -6.33 -7.29 -5.36
C VAL A 179 -7.06 -8.64 -5.31
N HIS A 180 -6.35 -9.74 -5.08
CA HIS A 180 -6.92 -11.08 -5.24
C HIS A 180 -7.27 -11.77 -3.94
N HIS A 181 -6.65 -11.39 -2.82
CA HIS A 181 -6.77 -12.09 -1.54
C HIS A 181 -7.18 -11.13 -0.42
N ASN A 182 -7.81 -10.01 -0.79
CA ASN A 182 -8.29 -9.00 0.14
C ASN A 182 -7.19 -8.59 1.13
N GLY A 183 -5.96 -8.42 0.67
CA GLY A 183 -4.83 -7.95 1.47
C GLY A 183 -4.28 -8.95 2.49
N PHE A 184 -4.68 -10.22 2.42
CA PHE A 184 -4.11 -11.30 3.24
C PHE A 184 -3.09 -12.11 2.44
N ILE A 185 -1.98 -12.46 3.09
CA ILE A 185 -0.91 -13.29 2.53
C ILE A 185 -0.20 -14.06 3.64
N ASP A 186 0.04 -15.35 3.43
CA ASP A 186 0.77 -16.16 4.42
C ASP A 186 2.20 -15.63 4.59
N LYS A 187 2.53 -15.22 5.82
CA LYS A 187 3.83 -14.58 6.13
C LYS A 187 5.04 -15.45 5.80
N LYS A 188 4.95 -16.77 5.98
CA LYS A 188 6.06 -17.70 5.76
C LYS A 188 6.26 -17.94 4.27
N MET A 189 5.16 -18.12 3.53
CA MET A 189 5.18 -18.27 2.08
C MET A 189 5.70 -17.00 1.41
N LEU A 190 5.22 -15.82 1.83
CA LEU A 190 5.72 -14.54 1.34
C LEU A 190 7.22 -14.39 1.58
N SER A 191 7.67 -14.64 2.82
CA SER A 191 9.10 -14.57 3.17
C SER A 191 9.94 -15.49 2.28
N ALA A 192 9.55 -16.77 2.17
CA ALA A 192 10.28 -17.75 1.38
C ALA A 192 10.35 -17.38 -0.11
N GLU A 193 9.24 -16.91 -0.70
CA GLU A 193 9.21 -16.48 -2.10
C GLU A 193 10.10 -15.26 -2.34
N VAL A 194 9.99 -14.23 -1.49
CA VAL A 194 10.75 -12.99 -1.66
C VAL A 194 12.25 -13.22 -1.46
N ILE A 195 12.64 -13.97 -0.44
CA ILE A 195 14.04 -14.32 -0.18
C ILE A 195 14.65 -15.10 -1.34
N LYS A 196 13.92 -16.11 -1.85
CA LYS A 196 14.37 -16.95 -2.96
C LYS A 196 14.57 -16.13 -4.23
N ASN A 197 13.63 -15.25 -4.57
CA ASN A 197 13.70 -14.43 -5.78
C ASN A 197 14.88 -13.44 -5.76
N CYS A 198 15.32 -13.04 -4.57
CA CYS A 198 16.45 -12.10 -4.40
C CYS A 198 17.81 -12.79 -4.23
N GLY A 199 17.88 -14.13 -4.22
CA GLY A 199 19.12 -14.87 -4.04
C GLY A 199 19.80 -14.63 -2.69
N LEU A 200 19.01 -14.31 -1.66
CA LEU A 200 19.51 -14.00 -0.32
C LEU A 200 19.99 -15.26 0.40
N ASN A 201 21.28 -15.28 0.75
CA ASN A 201 21.92 -16.38 1.48
C ASN A 201 22.44 -15.90 2.84
N GLY A 202 22.44 -16.79 3.83
CA GLY A 202 22.97 -16.53 5.17
C GLY A 202 21.92 -16.05 6.17
N SER A 203 21.95 -16.64 7.38
CA SER A 203 20.92 -16.49 8.40
C SER A 203 20.72 -15.04 8.88
N VAL A 204 21.79 -14.25 8.98
CA VAL A 204 21.72 -12.86 9.44
C VAL A 204 21.04 -11.97 8.40
N LYS A 205 21.38 -12.12 7.11
CA LYS A 205 20.80 -11.32 6.03
C LYS A 205 19.32 -11.63 5.87
N ILE A 206 18.97 -12.92 5.90
CA ILE A 206 17.59 -13.39 5.85
C ILE A 206 16.76 -12.74 6.97
N LYS A 207 17.21 -12.82 8.23
CA LYS A 207 16.50 -12.23 9.36
C LYS A 207 16.24 -10.72 9.22
N LYS A 208 17.21 -9.97 8.67
CA LYS A 208 17.03 -8.52 8.41
C LYS A 208 15.92 -8.26 7.38
N HIS A 209 15.88 -9.05 6.29
CA HIS A 209 14.86 -8.89 5.26
C HIS A 209 13.48 -9.34 5.77
N GLU A 210 13.42 -10.45 6.51
CA GLU A 210 12.20 -10.90 7.18
C GLU A 210 11.62 -9.84 8.11
N ALA A 211 12.48 -9.17 8.89
CA ALA A 211 12.04 -8.08 9.76
C ALA A 211 11.36 -6.95 8.96
N VAL A 212 11.87 -6.61 7.76
CA VAL A 212 11.22 -5.63 6.89
C VAL A 212 9.90 -6.16 6.34
N ILE A 213 9.84 -7.41 5.85
CA ILE A 213 8.59 -8.02 5.36
C ILE A 213 7.52 -7.98 6.46
N PHE A 214 7.84 -8.50 7.64
CA PHE A 214 6.89 -8.62 8.75
C PHE A 214 6.50 -7.27 9.34
N SER A 215 7.34 -6.24 9.17
CA SER A 215 6.97 -4.88 9.60
C SER A 215 5.77 -4.30 8.85
N PHE A 216 5.41 -4.86 7.70
CA PHE A 216 4.22 -4.52 6.93
C PHE A 216 3.05 -5.46 7.17
N LEU A 217 3.16 -6.42 8.09
CA LEU A 217 2.06 -7.31 8.45
C LEU A 217 1.42 -6.87 9.78
N GLY A 218 0.18 -7.31 10.01
CA GLY A 218 -0.54 -7.10 11.26
C GLY A 218 -0.07 -8.03 12.38
N SER A 219 -0.86 -8.08 13.45
CA SER A 219 -0.64 -8.96 14.61
C SER A 219 -1.91 -9.75 14.92
N GLU A 220 -1.78 -10.79 15.74
CA GLU A 220 -2.91 -11.60 16.21
C GLU A 220 -3.76 -12.14 15.04
N GLU A 221 -5.07 -11.91 15.02
CA GLU A 221 -5.96 -12.34 13.95
C GLU A 221 -5.65 -11.68 12.59
N TYR A 222 -4.89 -10.58 12.59
CA TYR A 222 -4.43 -9.85 11.41
C TYR A 222 -2.97 -10.16 11.06
N GLU A 223 -2.35 -11.21 11.62
CA GLU A 223 -0.92 -11.52 11.41
C GLU A 223 -0.50 -11.71 9.94
N ASN A 224 -1.46 -12.06 9.07
CA ASN A 224 -1.26 -12.25 7.64
C ASN A 224 -1.82 -11.09 6.81
N MET A 225 -2.35 -10.05 7.43
CA MET A 225 -2.85 -8.87 6.73
C MET A 225 -1.72 -7.90 6.45
N ILE A 226 -1.67 -7.38 5.22
CA ILE A 226 -0.81 -6.25 4.87
C ILE A 226 -1.35 -4.99 5.56
N CYS A 227 -0.57 -4.38 6.44
CA CYS A 227 -0.95 -3.18 7.16
C CYS A 227 -0.13 -1.98 6.67
N LEU A 228 -0.82 -0.96 6.17
CA LEU A 228 -0.24 0.27 5.63
C LEU A 228 -0.51 1.49 6.51
N THR A 229 -1.19 1.31 7.64
CA THR A 229 -1.41 2.36 8.64
C THR A 229 -0.12 2.74 9.35
N LYS A 230 -0.09 3.93 9.97
CA LYS A 230 1.03 4.37 10.82
C LYS A 230 1.21 3.43 12.02
N ILE A 231 2.44 3.05 12.31
CA ILE A 231 2.81 2.40 13.56
C ILE A 231 3.13 3.50 14.57
N LEU A 232 2.25 3.66 15.56
CA LEU A 232 2.53 4.51 16.71
C LEU A 232 3.63 3.84 17.53
N LYS A 233 4.84 4.40 17.53
CA LYS A 233 5.87 3.99 18.49
C LYS A 233 5.51 4.61 19.84
N ALA A 234 4.68 3.92 20.61
CA ALA A 234 4.48 4.26 22.01
C ALA A 234 5.77 4.01 22.79
N ASN A 235 6.62 5.03 22.89
CA ASN A 235 7.60 5.09 23.98
C ASN A 235 6.96 5.98 25.05
N GLU A 236 6.23 5.38 25.99
CA GLU A 236 5.47 6.13 27.02
C GLU A 236 6.36 7.10 27.84
N LEU A 237 7.67 6.85 27.87
CA LEU A 237 8.66 7.67 28.57
C LEU A 237 9.09 8.95 27.83
N ILE A 238 8.85 9.07 26.52
CA ILE A 238 9.39 10.17 25.68
C ILE A 238 8.31 10.76 24.77
N LYS A 239 7.10 11.00 25.30
CA LYS A 239 6.01 11.66 24.57
C LYS A 239 6.35 13.08 24.07
N ASN A 240 7.36 13.74 24.66
CA ASN A 240 7.61 15.16 24.44
C ASN A 240 8.94 15.51 23.73
N LEU A 241 9.75 14.53 23.30
CA LEU A 241 11.08 14.85 22.74
C LEU A 241 11.30 14.36 21.30
N LEU A 242 10.93 13.14 20.92
CA LEU A 242 11.13 12.62 19.55
C LEU A 242 10.11 11.50 19.22
N TYR A 243 8.86 11.86 18.97
CA TYR A 243 7.89 10.93 18.37
C TYR A 243 8.25 10.74 16.89
N THR A 244 8.68 9.55 16.48
CA THR A 244 8.79 9.20 15.05
C THR A 244 7.87 8.02 14.77
N ASP A 245 6.62 8.34 14.46
CA ASP A 245 5.68 7.36 13.92
C ASP A 245 6.23 6.83 12.60
N ARG A 246 6.17 5.51 12.41
CA ARG A 246 6.53 4.93 11.11
C ARG A 246 5.30 4.92 10.22
N ASP A 247 5.33 5.66 9.13
CA ASP A 247 4.27 5.67 8.12
C ASP A 247 4.55 4.62 7.03
N ARG A 248 3.88 3.47 7.14
CA ARG A 248 4.06 2.35 6.22
C ARG A 248 3.56 2.66 4.80
N PHE A 249 2.51 3.48 4.66
CA PHE A 249 2.04 3.91 3.36
C PHE A 249 3.06 4.86 2.71
N GLN A 250 3.59 5.81 3.47
CA GLN A 250 4.62 6.70 2.96
C GLN A 250 5.89 5.95 2.55
N ASP A 251 6.31 4.93 3.32
CA ASP A 251 7.46 4.08 2.99
C ASP A 251 7.30 3.44 1.60
N ILE A 252 6.16 2.80 1.32
CA ILE A 252 5.96 2.10 0.03
C ILE A 252 5.83 3.07 -1.14
N ILE A 253 5.21 4.24 -0.95
CA ILE A 253 5.16 5.28 -1.97
C ILE A 253 6.57 5.80 -2.26
N GLY A 254 7.37 6.02 -1.21
CA GLY A 254 8.77 6.42 -1.30
C GLY A 254 9.59 5.43 -2.13
N ILE A 255 9.41 4.13 -1.88
CA ILE A 255 10.09 3.07 -2.65
C ILE A 255 9.75 3.16 -4.15
N LEU A 256 8.46 3.29 -4.49
CA LEU A 256 8.02 3.37 -5.89
C LEU A 256 8.61 4.59 -6.61
N ILE A 257 8.51 5.78 -6.02
CA ILE A 257 9.03 7.01 -6.64
C ILE A 257 10.56 7.00 -6.74
N SER A 258 11.27 6.49 -5.73
CA SER A 258 12.74 6.41 -5.77
C SER A 258 13.23 5.49 -6.89
N TYR A 259 12.58 4.32 -7.07
CA TYR A 259 12.92 3.42 -8.17
C TYR A 259 12.64 4.04 -9.55
N ILE A 260 11.48 4.69 -9.70
CA ILE A 260 11.09 5.37 -10.93
C ILE A 260 12.06 6.51 -11.25
N LYS A 261 12.42 7.32 -10.25
CA LYS A 261 13.39 8.40 -10.39
C LYS A 261 14.75 7.88 -10.84
N LEU A 262 15.25 6.80 -10.24
CA LEU A 262 16.51 6.17 -10.66
C LEU A 262 16.48 5.78 -12.14
N ILE A 263 15.45 5.04 -12.57
CA ILE A 263 15.33 4.61 -13.98
C ILE A 263 15.21 5.82 -14.90
N THR A 264 14.45 6.84 -14.49
CA THR A 264 14.27 8.07 -15.25
C THR A 264 15.60 8.77 -15.50
N ASP A 265 16.41 8.94 -14.46
CA ASP A 265 17.71 9.61 -14.53
C ASP A 265 18.71 8.82 -15.36
N LEU A 266 18.74 7.49 -15.20
CA LEU A 266 19.57 6.61 -16.02
C LEU A 266 19.15 6.61 -17.50
N SER A 267 17.86 6.77 -17.78
CA SER A 267 17.33 6.86 -19.14
C SER A 267 17.66 8.20 -19.81
N LYS A 268 17.86 9.27 -19.03
CA LYS A 268 18.32 10.58 -19.53
C LYS A 268 19.83 10.59 -19.76
N ASN A 269 20.60 9.99 -18.85
CA ASN A 269 22.07 10.06 -18.83
C ASN A 269 22.75 9.08 -19.80
N ASN A 270 22.19 7.87 -19.95
CA ASN A 270 22.62 6.96 -21.01
C ASN A 270 22.02 7.46 -22.32
N LYS A 271 22.72 8.38 -22.99
CA LYS A 271 22.36 8.89 -24.32
C LYS A 271 21.81 7.73 -25.16
N LEU A 272 20.51 7.84 -25.49
CA LEU A 272 19.80 6.91 -26.36
C LEU A 272 20.52 6.78 -27.70
#